data_AF-A0A0C4MVQ3-F1
#
_entry.id   AF-A0A0C4MVQ3-F1
#
_cell.length_a   1.000
_cell.length_b   1.000
_cell.length_c   1.000
_cell.angle_alpha   90.00
_cell.angle_beta   90.00
_cell.angle_gamma   90.00
#
_symmetry.space_group_name_H-M   'P 1'
#
loop_
_entity.id
_entity.type
_entity.pdbx_description
1 polymer ?
#
loop_
_entity_poly.entity_id
_entity_poly.type
_entity_poly.pdbx_seq_one_letter_code
_entity_poly.pdbx_strand_id
1 'polypeptide(L)' 'FLGVMDLDVRDGKLADFRYRLLPVFSNMLPADREMDALITRVRAPYEGRLAERLAVTEGTLYRRGNFNGT' A
#
# COMPACT_ATOMS: atom_id res chain seq x y z
N PHE A 1 -4.01 -3.76 0.18
CA PHE A 1 -4.19 -5.22 0.11
C PHE A 1 -3.25 -5.78 -0.94
N LEU A 2 -2.74 -7.00 -0.73
CA LEU A 2 -2.03 -7.79 -1.73
C LEU A 2 -3.00 -8.82 -2.29
N GLY A 3 -3.24 -8.81 -3.60
CA GLY A 3 -4.00 -9.85 -4.28
C GLY A 3 -3.13 -11.09 -4.47
N VAL A 4 -3.57 -12.23 -3.91
CA VAL A 4 -2.88 -13.51 -4.07
C VAL A 4 -3.79 -14.44 -4.87
N MET A 5 -3.25 -14.92 -6.00
CA MET A 5 -3.92 -15.84 -6.90
C MET A 5 -3.08 -17.11 -6.99
N ASP A 6 -3.58 -18.18 -6.41
CA ASP A 6 -2.98 -19.51 -6.49
C ASP A 6 -3.64 -20.25 -7.66
N LEU A 7 -2.84 -20.73 -8.61
CA LEU A 7 -3.30 -21.42 -9.82
C LEU A 7 -2.90 -22.90 -9.77
N ASP A 8 -3.83 -23.80 -10.07
CA ASP A 8 -3.54 -25.22 -10.31
C ASP A 8 -3.53 -25.48 -11.82
N VAL A 9 -2.35 -25.76 -12.39
CA VAL A 9 -2.16 -25.98 -13.83
C VAL A 9 -1.76 -27.44 -14.06
N ARG A 10 -2.54 -28.15 -14.88
CA ARG A 10 -2.35 -29.57 -15.22
C ARG A 10 -2.39 -29.75 -16.73
N ASP A 11 -1.42 -30.51 -17.25
CA ASP A 11 -1.30 -30.77 -18.70
C ASP A 11 -1.35 -29.51 -19.56
N GLY A 12 -0.75 -28.42 -19.08
CA GLY A 12 -0.71 -27.13 -19.75
C GLY A 12 -2.04 -26.35 -19.75
N LYS A 13 -3.03 -26.78 -18.96
CA LYS A 13 -4.34 -26.11 -18.81
C LYS A 13 -4.60 -25.73 -17.36
N LEU A 14 -5.30 -24.62 -17.15
CA LEU A 14 -5.76 -24.23 -15.81
C LEU A 14 -6.88 -25.17 -15.37
N ALA A 15 -6.65 -25.89 -14.29
CA ALA A 15 -7.60 -26.82 -13.69
C ALA A 15 -8.44 -26.16 -12.59
N ASP A 16 -7.83 -25.30 -11.76
CA ASP A 16 -8.51 -24.58 -10.68
C ASP A 16 -7.72 -23.31 -10.29
N PHE A 17 -8.36 -22.40 -9.55
CA PHE A 17 -7.66 -21.28 -8.92
C PHE A 17 -8.31 -20.87 -7.59
N ARG A 18 -7.50 -20.28 -6.72
CA ARG A 18 -7.95 -19.67 -5.47
C ARG A 18 -7.47 -18.25 -5.39
N TYR A 19 -8.38 -17.33 -5.09
CA TYR A 19 -8.05 -15.92 -4.93
C TYR A 19 -8.38 -15.44 -3.53
N ARG A 20 -7.45 -14.67 -2.95
CA ARG A 20 -7.65 -14.00 -1.67
C ARG A 20 -6.97 -12.64 -1.65
N LEU A 21 -7.57 -11.72 -0.90
CA LEU A 21 -6.98 -10.43 -0.58
C LEU A 21 -6.33 -10.49 0.79
N LEU A 22 -5.01 -10.35 0.83
CA LEU A 22 -4.28 -10.24 2.09
C LEU A 22 -4.20 -8.77 2.52
N PRO A 23 -4.64 -8.43 3.74
CA PRO A 23 -4.43 -7.09 4.28
C PRO A 23 -2.93 -6.85 4.50
N VAL A 24 -2.46 -5.64 4.19
CA VAL A 24 -1.08 -5.23 4.43
C VAL A 24 -1.11 -4.27 5.61
N PHE A 25 -0.73 -4.76 6.79
CA PHE A 25 -0.68 -3.97 8.02
C PHE A 25 0.77 -3.55 8.28
N SER A 26 1.09 -2.27 8.07
CA SER A 26 2.46 -1.74 8.21
C SER A 26 3.00 -1.84 9.64
N ASN A 27 2.13 -1.86 10.65
CA ASN A 27 2.50 -1.96 12.06
C ASN A 27 2.67 -3.41 12.56
N MET A 28 2.38 -4.42 11.73
CA MET A 28 2.48 -5.85 12.08
C MET A 28 3.53 -6.60 11.27
N LEU A 29 4.18 -5.93 10.31
CA LEU A 29 5.17 -6.52 9.42
C LEU A 29 6.51 -5.81 9.61
N PRO A 30 7.64 -6.54 9.67
CA PRO A 30 8.95 -5.90 9.64
C PRO A 30 9.15 -5.18 8.30
N ALA A 31 9.80 -4.03 8.34
CA ALA A 31 10.18 -3.32 7.13
C ALA A 31 11.26 -4.12 6.39
N ASP A 32 11.15 -4.17 5.06
CA ASP A 32 12.22 -4.66 4.22
C ASP A 32 13.39 -3.66 4.24
N ARG A 33 14.61 -4.18 4.47
CA ARG A 33 15.79 -3.33 4.71
C ARG A 33 16.23 -2.55 3.47
N GLU A 34 16.12 -3.16 2.30
CA GLU A 34 16.56 -2.51 1.05
C GLU A 34 15.56 -1.42 0.65
N MET A 35 14.26 -1.70 0.82
CA MET A 35 13.21 -0.73 0.57
C MET A 35 13.27 0.45 1.53
N ASP A 36 13.50 0.21 2.82
CA ASP A 36 13.65 1.27 3.82
C ASP A 36 14.81 2.20 3.46
N ALA A 37 15.99 1.63 3.16
CA ALA A 37 17.16 2.39 2.74
C ALA A 37 16.90 3.21 1.45
N LEU A 38 16.17 2.64 0.48
CA LEU A 38 15.79 3.34 -0.74
C LEU A 38 14.88 4.54 -0.43
N ILE A 39 13.86 4.35 0.41
CA ILE A 39 12.91 5.40 0.80
C ILE A 39 13.66 6.53 1.52
N THR A 40 14.51 6.21 2.50
CA THR A 40 15.32 7.20 3.22
C THR A 40 16.17 8.02 2.25
N ARG A 41 16.88 7.36 1.34
CA ARG A 41 17.74 8.04 0.37
C ARG A 41 16.96 8.99 -0.55
N VAL A 42 15.81 8.55 -1.06
CA VAL A 42 15.00 9.36 -1.97
C VAL A 42 14.36 10.56 -1.25
N ARG A 43 13.96 10.39 0.01
CA ARG A 43 13.30 11.44 0.78
C ARG A 43 14.26 12.42 1.44
N ALA A 44 15.51 12.04 1.68
CA ALA A 44 16.50 12.86 2.39
C ALA A 44 16.58 14.33 1.93
N PRO A 45 16.57 14.68 0.63
CA PRO A 45 16.62 16.08 0.19
C PRO A 45 15.36 16.90 0.53
N TYR A 46 14.24 16.23 0.83
CA TYR A 46 12.92 16.84 0.99
C TYR A 46 12.33 16.65 2.39
N GLU A 47 13.05 15.95 3.29
CA GLU A 47 12.54 15.51 4.59
C GLU A 47 11.91 16.65 5.39
N GLY A 48 12.59 17.80 5.49
CA GLY A 48 12.08 18.96 6.21
C GLY A 48 10.76 19.50 5.65
N ARG A 49 10.60 19.50 4.32
CA ARG A 49 9.38 19.96 3.66
C ARG A 49 8.25 18.94 3.77
N LEU A 50 8.56 17.64 3.70
CA LEU A 50 7.56 16.57 3.82
C LEU A 50 7.04 16.43 5.26
N ALA A 51 7.86 16.78 6.25
CA ALA A 51 7.50 16.75 7.67
C ALA A 51 6.83 18.05 8.17
N GLU A 52 6.76 19.09 7.34
CA GLU A 52 6.19 20.38 7.73
C GLU A 52 4.69 20.26 8.02
N ARG A 53 4.27 20.67 9.23
CA ARG A 53 2.86 20.72 9.60
C ARG A 53 2.22 22.00 9.08
N LEU A 54 1.40 21.88 8.02
CA LEU A 54 0.73 23.04 7.40
C LEU A 54 -0.56 23.46 8.11
N ALA A 55 -1.35 22.51 8.61
CA ALA A 55 -2.63 22.77 9.24
C ALA A 55 -3.07 21.61 10.16
N VAL A 56 -4.18 21.81 10.87
CA VAL A 56 -4.83 20.81 11.72
C VAL A 56 -6.29 20.73 11.31
N THR A 57 -6.83 19.53 11.20
CA THR A 57 -8.26 19.31 10.95
C THR A 57 -8.89 18.66 12.17
N GLU A 58 -10.11 19.09 12.49
CA GLU A 58 -10.92 18.53 13.58
C GLU A 58 -11.78 17.33 13.12
N GLY A 59 -11.80 17.06 11.81
CA GLY A 59 -12.63 16.01 11.19
C GLY A 59 -11.84 15.09 10.26
N THR A 60 -12.49 14.00 9.82
CA THR A 60 -11.88 13.08 8.86
C THR A 60 -11.94 13.66 7.45
N LEU A 61 -10.80 13.83 6.79
CA LEU A 61 -10.71 14.21 5.39
C LEU A 61 -10.72 12.95 4.51
N TYR A 62 -11.77 12.77 3.72
CA TYR A 62 -11.93 11.60 2.85
C TYR A 62 -12.16 12.03 1.40
N ARG A 63 -11.46 11.36 0.47
CA ARG A 63 -11.46 11.73 -0.95
C ARG A 63 -12.45 10.93 -1.83
N ARG A 64 -12.69 9.64 -1.52
CA ARG A 64 -13.41 8.76 -2.45
C ARG A 64 -14.93 8.81 -2.28
N GLY A 65 -15.62 9.72 -2.95
CA GLY A 65 -17.10 9.79 -2.97
C GLY A 65 -17.70 9.48 -4.35
N ASN A 66 -18.93 8.95 -4.38
CA ASN A 66 -19.70 8.75 -5.62
C ASN A 66 -20.65 9.93 -5.94
N PHE A 67 -21.00 10.74 -4.95
CA PHE A 67 -22.01 11.80 -5.08
C PHE A 67 -21.43 13.20 -5.30
N ASN A 68 -20.29 13.50 -4.68
CA ASN A 68 -19.64 14.82 -4.74
C ASN A 68 -18.15 14.60 -5.03
N GLY A 69 -17.80 14.34 -6.29
CA GLY A 69 -16.40 14.15 -6.68
C GLY A 69 -15.50 15.22 -6.06
N THR A 70 -14.46 14.80 -5.34
CA THR A 70 -13.40 15.70 -4.90
C THR A 70 -12.45 16.01 -6.03
#